data_AF-A0A5C6GB00-F1
#
_entry.id   AF-A0A5C6GB00-F1
#
_cell.length_a   1.000
_cell.length_b   1.000
_cell.length_c   1.000
_cell.angle_alpha   90.00
_cell.angle_beta   90.00
_cell.angle_gamma   90.00
#
_symmetry.space_group_name_H-M   'P 1'
#
loop_
_entity.id
_entity.type
_entity.pdbx_description
1 polymer ?
#
loop_
_entity_poly.entity_id
_entity_poly.type
_entity_poly.pdbx_seq_one_letter_code
_entity_poly.pdbx_strand_id
1 'polypeptide(L)'
;MDNLSFFPPRLTSSASSYSSMNDMSLKNRKLHLLVAAAGPRDTSWAQALVVRLSKNPHIEMRAIVDDVVPRLTQTIIVLENRTLTMGQGERADDVEFFRQQAFELVDWADLLVCVPLDADGIAKMLAGIADTFLGEVFRGWNIQKNIVVVPGMSTHMWSNPATKRQLSKIHRKWNWIRVMPPILWHYEGQMNPKRVPNWNGFNEVLAVIKNQADLLGLGRDVEIATGTAVVPDNNAPICSKLPPEIWTMVLDHAGDWELAKALGMYTNLVMPTAWSLEPRDPADPLKVYEHELEWTVLTGNSAAICKKLSQSPPNFQYVPALVVRLIIRFALIDVLAYMEANRPDLFKAFDGTTLPTNASAYYPRTDVLDFWKQSKWFRDERLYDAEAVDGASKNGHVRVLDWWWRRSGLSLRYTETALEQASGRGHLLVLEWWREAAAQDEEIVLRPGRSLLWASQHGQADVLRWWDASGIPVAHGDAVAKVASRWGQVQVLETWRRLKGDNKLVFDPEVLLSSTIHQHVDVLEWWRKFAHGELEGMDGRKQSVEFRTCNIEEALEDSIGDSDQNRARKWWAQYGLDLGMRNEEWLQTRYL
;
A
#
# COMPACT_ATOMS: atom_id res chain seq x y z
N MET A 1 -38.05 -35.23 31.54
CA MET A 1 -37.31 -35.73 32.71
C MET A 1 -35.94 -36.20 32.21
N ASP A 2 -35.14 -35.31 31.61
CA ASP A 2 -34.41 -34.15 32.21
C ASP A 2 -33.25 -34.71 33.06
N ASN A 3 -31.96 -34.46 32.85
CA ASN A 3 -31.25 -33.34 32.24
C ASN A 3 -29.89 -33.83 31.70
N LEU A 4 -29.58 -33.57 30.43
CA LEU A 4 -28.20 -33.44 29.96
C LEU A 4 -27.98 -31.95 29.70
N SER A 5 -27.28 -31.33 30.64
CA SER A 5 -26.94 -29.91 30.65
C SER A 5 -26.08 -29.57 29.43
N PHE A 6 -26.66 -28.71 28.58
CA PHE A 6 -25.96 -27.89 27.61
C PHE A 6 -24.84 -27.11 28.32
N PHE A 7 -23.58 -27.39 28.00
CA PHE A 7 -22.49 -26.45 28.25
C PHE A 7 -22.54 -25.36 27.16
N PRO A 8 -22.75 -24.08 27.51
CA PRO A 8 -22.59 -23.01 26.54
C PRO A 8 -21.09 -22.84 26.20
N PRO A 9 -20.71 -22.60 24.94
CA PRO A 9 -19.36 -22.18 24.62
C PRO A 9 -19.07 -20.87 25.34
N ARG A 10 -17.91 -20.84 26.01
CA ARG A 10 -17.40 -19.73 26.78
C ARG A 10 -17.50 -18.43 25.98
N LEU A 11 -18.03 -17.41 26.66
CA LEU A 11 -17.93 -16.00 26.28
C LEU A 11 -16.48 -15.69 25.89
N THR A 12 -16.26 -15.49 24.59
CA THR A 12 -15.08 -14.81 24.08
C THR A 12 -15.13 -13.38 24.63
N SER A 13 -14.21 -13.06 25.54
CA SER A 13 -14.08 -11.73 26.08
C SER A 13 -13.72 -10.75 24.96
N SER A 14 -14.59 -9.76 24.80
CA SER A 14 -14.38 -8.57 24.01
C SER A 14 -13.11 -7.83 24.40
N ALA A 15 -12.21 -7.67 23.43
CA ALA A 15 -11.36 -6.49 23.17
C ALA A 15 -10.61 -5.82 24.34
N SER A 16 -9.27 -5.95 24.31
CA SER A 16 -8.39 -4.80 24.51
C SER A 16 -7.71 -4.46 23.18
N SER A 17 -8.39 -3.60 22.44
CA SER A 17 -8.01 -3.06 21.15
C SER A 17 -6.75 -2.20 21.24
N TYR A 18 -5.58 -2.79 21.04
CA TYR A 18 -4.42 -2.07 20.49
C TYR A 18 -3.94 -2.82 19.26
N SER A 19 -4.68 -2.57 18.17
CA SER A 19 -4.30 -2.77 16.78
C SER A 19 -2.77 -2.69 16.64
N SER A 20 -2.18 -3.76 16.09
CA SER A 20 -0.86 -3.76 15.48
C SER A 20 -0.66 -2.40 14.81
N MET A 21 0.31 -1.61 15.28
CA MET A 21 0.52 -0.23 14.82
C MET A 21 0.88 -0.29 13.33
N ASN A 22 -0.15 -0.19 12.49
CA ASN A 22 -0.25 0.01 11.04
C ASN A 22 0.92 -0.34 10.09
N ASP A 23 1.87 -1.20 10.44
CA ASP A 23 2.90 -1.65 9.48
C ASP A 23 2.29 -2.53 8.37
N MET A 24 1.09 -3.05 8.60
CA MET A 24 0.30 -3.79 7.61
C MET A 24 -0.47 -2.90 6.61
N SER A 25 -0.75 -1.63 6.94
CA SER A 25 -1.58 -0.78 6.07
C SER A 25 -0.83 -0.26 4.85
N LEU A 26 0.46 0.06 5.00
CA LEU A 26 1.28 0.57 3.89
C LEU A 26 1.98 -0.54 3.09
N LYS A 27 2.17 -1.73 3.66
CA LYS A 27 2.77 -2.88 2.96
C LYS A 27 1.86 -3.47 1.88
N ASN A 28 0.55 -3.18 1.89
CA ASN A 28 -0.40 -3.69 0.91
C ASN A 28 -1.56 -2.72 0.68
N ARG A 29 -1.35 -1.54 0.04
CA ARG A 29 -2.50 -0.84 -0.57
C ARG A 29 -2.97 -1.73 -1.72
N LYS A 30 -4.05 -2.47 -1.45
CA LYS A 30 -4.73 -3.30 -2.44
C LYS A 30 -5.44 -2.37 -3.42
N LEU A 31 -5.54 -2.77 -4.67
CA LEU A 31 -6.44 -2.11 -5.62
C LEU A 31 -7.86 -2.36 -5.12
N HIS A 32 -8.57 -1.32 -4.73
CA HIS A 32 -9.99 -1.41 -4.42
C HIS A 32 -10.79 -1.32 -5.71
N LEU A 33 -11.30 -2.47 -6.17
CA LEU A 33 -12.00 -2.62 -7.43
C LEU A 33 -13.52 -2.67 -7.20
N LEU A 34 -14.24 -1.72 -7.79
CA LEU A 34 -15.70 -1.74 -7.84
C LEU A 34 -16.16 -2.34 -9.17
N VAL A 35 -16.86 -3.46 -9.12
CA VAL A 35 -17.39 -4.14 -10.31
C VAL A 35 -18.88 -3.87 -10.43
N ALA A 36 -19.31 -3.22 -11.51
CA ALA A 36 -20.72 -2.98 -11.78
C ALA A 36 -21.24 -3.86 -12.93
N ALA A 37 -22.44 -4.41 -12.81
CA ALA A 37 -23.13 -5.07 -13.92
C ALA A 37 -24.58 -4.61 -13.99
N ALA A 38 -24.93 -3.98 -15.11
CA ALA A 38 -26.30 -3.59 -15.44
C ALA A 38 -26.93 -4.69 -16.33
N GLY A 39 -28.08 -5.20 -15.90
CA GLY A 39 -28.89 -6.19 -16.60
C GLY A 39 -29.20 -7.44 -15.76
N PRO A 40 -30.48 -7.89 -15.68
CA PRO A 40 -30.92 -9.01 -14.82
C PRO A 40 -30.43 -10.41 -15.24
N ARG A 41 -29.59 -10.53 -16.27
CA ARG A 41 -28.91 -11.79 -16.66
C ARG A 41 -27.43 -11.62 -16.95
N ASP A 42 -26.92 -10.41 -16.77
CA ASP A 42 -25.58 -10.05 -17.18
C ASP A 42 -24.60 -10.06 -15.98
N THR A 43 -25.10 -10.28 -14.75
CA THR A 43 -24.31 -10.53 -13.53
C THR A 43 -23.33 -11.71 -13.66
N SER A 44 -23.60 -12.66 -14.57
CA SER A 44 -22.71 -13.79 -14.82
C SER A 44 -21.31 -13.37 -15.30
N TRP A 45 -21.19 -12.25 -16.02
CA TRP A 45 -19.91 -11.71 -16.47
C TRP A 45 -19.11 -11.10 -15.31
N ALA A 46 -19.76 -10.32 -14.45
CA ALA A 46 -19.15 -9.81 -13.23
C ALA A 46 -18.69 -10.94 -12.31
N GLN A 47 -19.49 -12.00 -12.17
CA GLN A 47 -19.10 -13.18 -11.40
C GLN A 47 -17.84 -13.86 -11.98
N ALA A 48 -17.78 -14.06 -13.31
CA ALA A 48 -16.61 -14.66 -13.95
C ALA A 48 -15.34 -13.82 -13.76
N LEU A 49 -15.48 -12.49 -13.74
CA LEU A 49 -14.40 -11.55 -13.48
C LEU A 49 -13.89 -11.69 -12.03
N VAL A 50 -14.82 -11.63 -11.05
CA VAL A 50 -14.51 -11.72 -9.61
C VAL A 50 -13.84 -13.04 -9.26
N VAL A 51 -14.33 -14.17 -9.78
CA VAL A 51 -13.75 -15.50 -9.50
C VAL A 51 -12.33 -15.64 -10.06
N ARG A 52 -12.01 -14.99 -11.18
CA ARG A 52 -10.65 -15.02 -11.74
C ARG A 52 -9.70 -14.09 -11.00
N LEU A 53 -10.18 -12.94 -10.54
CA LEU A 53 -9.40 -11.95 -9.82
C LEU A 53 -9.23 -12.27 -8.33
N SER A 54 -10.10 -13.08 -7.73
CA SER A 54 -10.01 -13.47 -6.31
C SER A 54 -8.74 -14.25 -5.96
N LYS A 55 -8.04 -14.80 -6.96
CA LYS A 55 -6.74 -15.43 -6.79
C LYS A 55 -5.61 -14.44 -6.49
N ASN A 56 -5.79 -13.15 -6.79
CA ASN A 56 -4.77 -12.14 -6.59
C ASN A 56 -4.93 -11.49 -5.20
N PRO A 57 -3.95 -11.59 -4.30
CA PRO A 57 -4.05 -11.04 -2.95
C PRO A 57 -4.05 -9.49 -2.91
N HIS A 58 -3.60 -8.85 -3.99
CA HIS A 58 -3.46 -7.40 -4.10
C HIS A 58 -4.74 -6.69 -4.60
N ILE A 59 -5.84 -7.40 -4.83
CA ILE A 59 -7.08 -6.80 -5.32
C ILE A 59 -8.20 -7.10 -4.32
N GLU A 60 -8.81 -6.04 -3.78
CA GLU A 60 -10.02 -6.14 -2.98
C GLU A 60 -11.21 -5.73 -3.85
N MET A 61 -12.30 -6.49 -3.80
CA MET A 61 -13.42 -6.31 -4.73
C MET A 61 -14.73 -6.09 -4.00
N ARG A 62 -15.53 -5.16 -4.50
CA ARG A 62 -16.97 -5.01 -4.19
C ARG A 62 -17.74 -4.94 -5.49
N ALA A 63 -19.01 -5.34 -5.48
CA ALA A 63 -19.84 -5.32 -6.68
C ALA A 63 -21.18 -4.62 -6.50
N ILE A 64 -21.64 -3.98 -7.58
CA ILE A 64 -22.98 -3.40 -7.72
C ILE A 64 -23.66 -4.14 -8.87
N VAL A 65 -24.76 -4.84 -8.59
CA VAL A 65 -25.44 -5.68 -9.58
C VAL A 65 -26.95 -5.51 -9.51
N ASP A 66 -27.61 -5.59 -10.66
CA ASP A 66 -29.09 -5.54 -10.72
C ASP A 66 -29.73 -6.80 -10.12
N ASP A 67 -29.08 -7.97 -10.26
CA ASP A 67 -29.56 -9.25 -9.72
C ASP A 67 -28.46 -9.90 -8.88
N VAL A 68 -28.73 -10.11 -7.59
CA VAL A 68 -27.75 -10.60 -6.61
C VAL A 68 -27.65 -12.11 -6.67
N VAL A 69 -26.52 -12.61 -7.17
CA VAL A 69 -26.25 -14.05 -7.29
C VAL A 69 -25.58 -14.58 -6.00
N PRO A 70 -26.08 -15.66 -5.37
CA PRO A 70 -25.53 -16.18 -4.10
C PRO A 70 -24.05 -16.58 -4.13
N ARG A 71 -23.53 -17.00 -5.29
CA ARG A 71 -22.10 -17.32 -5.44
C ARG A 71 -21.21 -16.08 -5.38
N LEU A 72 -21.74 -14.92 -5.78
CA LEU A 72 -21.01 -13.66 -5.74
C LEU A 72 -20.92 -13.13 -4.31
N THR A 73 -22.02 -13.19 -3.54
CA THR A 73 -22.08 -12.76 -2.13
C THR A 73 -21.21 -13.59 -1.20
N GLN A 74 -20.90 -14.84 -1.56
CA GLN A 74 -19.95 -15.68 -0.84
C GLN A 74 -18.49 -15.23 -0.99
N THR A 75 -18.16 -14.53 -2.09
CA THR A 75 -16.78 -14.15 -2.41
C THR A 75 -16.48 -12.71 -2.05
N ILE A 76 -17.44 -11.81 -2.25
CA ILE A 76 -17.28 -10.36 -2.10
C ILE A 76 -18.54 -9.71 -1.52
N ILE A 77 -18.40 -8.47 -1.05
CA ILE A 77 -19.55 -7.63 -0.71
C ILE A 77 -20.25 -7.22 -2.01
N VAL A 78 -21.55 -7.53 -2.08
CA VAL A 78 -22.41 -7.23 -3.24
C VAL A 78 -23.54 -6.32 -2.80
N LEU A 79 -23.76 -5.27 -3.58
CA LEU A 79 -24.81 -4.29 -3.39
C LEU A 79 -25.77 -4.38 -4.57
N GLU A 80 -27.06 -4.31 -4.27
CA GLU A 80 -28.12 -4.34 -5.27
C GLU A 80 -28.29 -2.95 -5.89
N ASN A 81 -28.31 -2.87 -7.22
CA ASN A 81 -28.57 -1.63 -7.92
C ASN A 81 -30.06 -1.29 -7.88
N ARG A 82 -30.47 -0.52 -6.87
CA ARG A 82 -31.86 -0.10 -6.68
C ARG A 82 -32.14 1.25 -7.31
N THR A 83 -33.38 1.44 -7.72
CA THR A 83 -33.90 2.76 -8.11
C THR A 83 -34.09 3.61 -6.85
N LEU A 84 -33.64 4.86 -6.90
CA LEU A 84 -33.70 5.83 -5.80
C LEU A 84 -34.83 6.86 -5.97
N THR A 85 -35.71 6.66 -6.95
CA THR A 85 -36.91 7.46 -7.11
C THR A 85 -37.91 7.11 -6.03
N MET A 86 -38.43 8.10 -5.30
CA MET A 86 -39.46 7.88 -4.28
C MET A 86 -40.71 7.22 -4.87
N GLY A 87 -40.79 5.90 -4.77
CA GLY A 87 -42.02 5.13 -4.95
C GLY A 87 -42.87 5.18 -3.69
N GLN A 88 -44.18 4.95 -3.83
CA GLN A 88 -45.11 4.88 -2.69
C GLN A 88 -44.70 3.72 -1.76
N GLY A 89 -43.91 4.01 -0.72
CA GLY A 89 -43.57 3.04 0.33
C GLY A 89 -42.15 3.11 0.91
N GLU A 90 -41.19 3.79 0.27
CA GLU A 90 -39.82 3.91 0.77
C GLU A 90 -39.67 5.12 1.71
N ARG A 91 -39.02 4.94 2.86
CA ARG A 91 -38.80 6.03 3.82
C ARG A 91 -37.66 6.92 3.32
N ALA A 92 -37.74 8.22 3.56
CA ALA A 92 -36.67 9.16 3.20
C ALA A 92 -35.30 8.77 3.80
N ASP A 93 -35.31 8.13 4.97
CA ASP A 93 -34.12 7.63 5.64
C ASP A 93 -33.41 6.53 4.84
N ASP A 94 -34.15 5.70 4.09
CA ASP A 94 -33.57 4.61 3.29
C ASP A 94 -32.77 5.19 2.10
N VAL A 95 -33.30 6.25 1.46
CA VAL A 95 -32.63 6.93 0.34
C VAL A 95 -31.33 7.59 0.81
N GLU A 96 -31.34 8.26 1.95
CA GLU A 96 -30.14 8.90 2.50
C GLU A 96 -29.08 7.87 2.90
N PHE A 97 -29.49 6.73 3.45
CA PHE A 97 -28.60 5.62 3.75
C PHE A 97 -27.89 5.08 2.49
N PHE A 98 -28.60 4.93 1.37
CA PHE A 98 -27.97 4.53 0.10
C PHE A 98 -27.05 5.61 -0.46
N ARG A 99 -27.39 6.89 -0.30
CA ARG A 99 -26.48 7.98 -0.70
C ARG A 99 -25.18 7.98 0.10
N GLN A 100 -25.27 7.76 1.41
CA GLN A 100 -24.09 7.61 2.26
C GLN A 100 -23.24 6.42 1.83
N GLN A 101 -23.85 5.26 1.56
CA GLN A 101 -23.11 4.10 1.04
C GLN A 101 -22.46 4.38 -0.32
N ALA A 102 -23.14 5.09 -1.23
CA ALA A 102 -22.56 5.47 -2.51
C ALA A 102 -21.33 6.38 -2.31
N PHE A 103 -21.40 7.34 -1.39
CA PHE A 103 -20.27 8.20 -1.02
C PHE A 103 -19.08 7.38 -0.49
N GLU A 104 -19.34 6.48 0.47
CA GLU A 104 -18.29 5.63 1.06
C GLU A 104 -17.66 4.69 0.02
N LEU A 105 -18.43 4.18 -0.95
CA LEU A 105 -17.90 3.35 -2.03
C LEU A 105 -17.05 4.12 -3.02
N VAL A 106 -17.46 5.34 -3.38
CA VAL A 106 -16.71 6.21 -4.28
C VAL A 106 -15.37 6.60 -3.64
N ASP A 107 -15.34 6.85 -2.34
CA ASP A 107 -14.10 7.12 -1.61
C ASP A 107 -13.21 5.86 -1.56
N TRP A 108 -13.80 4.72 -1.21
CA TRP A 108 -13.09 3.44 -1.09
C TRP A 108 -12.50 2.93 -2.40
N ALA A 109 -13.23 2.98 -3.52
CA ALA A 109 -12.81 2.35 -4.78
C ALA A 109 -11.73 3.15 -5.51
N ASP A 110 -10.68 2.49 -6.03
CA ASP A 110 -9.64 3.09 -6.88
C ASP A 110 -9.99 2.97 -8.39
N LEU A 111 -10.74 1.93 -8.77
CA LEU A 111 -11.12 1.63 -10.16
C LEU A 111 -12.57 1.13 -10.23
N LEU A 112 -13.37 1.66 -11.17
CA LEU A 112 -14.71 1.16 -11.48
C LEU A 112 -14.71 0.41 -12.80
N VAL A 113 -15.21 -0.82 -12.80
CA VAL A 113 -15.28 -1.69 -13.98
C VAL A 113 -16.73 -2.12 -14.22
N CYS A 114 -17.33 -1.63 -15.30
CA CYS A 114 -18.70 -1.95 -15.68
C CYS A 114 -18.73 -3.06 -16.74
N VAL A 115 -19.15 -4.26 -16.37
CA VAL A 115 -19.14 -5.45 -17.25
C VAL A 115 -20.43 -6.27 -17.08
N PRO A 116 -21.42 -6.10 -17.95
CA PRO A 116 -21.60 -5.01 -18.91
C PRO A 116 -22.31 -3.78 -18.34
N LEU A 117 -22.22 -2.66 -19.05
CA LEU A 117 -23.11 -1.50 -18.91
C LEU A 117 -24.07 -1.46 -20.11
N ASP A 118 -25.37 -1.37 -19.83
CA ASP A 118 -26.40 -1.34 -20.84
C ASP A 118 -26.53 0.02 -21.53
N ALA A 119 -27.34 0.07 -22.60
CA ALA A 119 -27.53 1.31 -23.36
C ALA A 119 -28.22 2.42 -22.53
N ASP A 120 -29.11 2.05 -21.60
CA ASP A 120 -29.76 3.00 -20.69
C ASP A 120 -28.75 3.57 -19.69
N GLY A 121 -27.93 2.72 -19.05
CA GLY A 121 -26.85 3.16 -18.17
C GLY A 121 -25.88 4.14 -18.84
N ILE A 122 -25.47 3.88 -20.10
CA ILE A 122 -24.62 4.81 -20.86
C ILE A 122 -25.34 6.15 -21.12
N ALA A 123 -26.62 6.10 -21.47
CA ALA A 123 -27.42 7.29 -21.73
C ALA A 123 -27.59 8.15 -20.47
N LYS A 124 -27.94 7.52 -19.34
CA LYS A 124 -28.12 8.16 -18.03
C LYS A 124 -26.82 8.75 -17.52
N MET A 125 -25.71 8.01 -17.60
CA MET A 125 -24.37 8.50 -17.25
C MET A 125 -24.02 9.78 -18.04
N LEU A 126 -24.27 9.80 -19.35
CA LEU A 126 -23.98 10.96 -20.20
C LEU A 126 -24.93 12.15 -20.02
N ALA A 127 -26.16 11.88 -19.55
CA ALA A 127 -27.16 12.90 -19.22
C ALA A 127 -26.99 13.43 -17.79
N GLY A 128 -26.23 12.75 -16.93
CA GLY A 128 -26.09 13.07 -15.51
C GLY A 128 -27.31 12.69 -14.66
N ILE A 129 -28.08 11.70 -15.11
CA ILE A 129 -29.25 11.19 -14.37
C ILE A 129 -28.75 10.15 -13.36
N ALA A 130 -29.04 10.39 -12.08
CA ALA A 130 -28.67 9.53 -10.96
C ALA A 130 -29.92 9.02 -10.23
N ASP A 131 -30.79 8.32 -10.97
CA ASP A 131 -32.03 7.75 -10.43
C ASP A 131 -31.86 6.32 -9.89
N THR A 132 -30.65 5.77 -9.99
CA THR A 132 -30.27 4.45 -9.48
C THR A 132 -29.04 4.56 -8.58
N PHE A 133 -28.81 3.57 -7.74
CA PHE A 133 -27.62 3.49 -6.89
C PHE A 133 -26.31 3.56 -7.71
N LEU A 134 -26.25 2.83 -8.83
CA LEU A 134 -25.11 2.93 -9.76
C LEU A 134 -25.00 4.33 -10.40
N GLY A 135 -26.13 5.00 -10.67
CA GLY A 135 -26.17 6.37 -11.16
C GLY A 135 -25.59 7.40 -10.18
N GLU A 136 -25.88 7.28 -8.88
CA GLU A 136 -25.28 8.12 -7.83
C GLU A 136 -23.76 7.91 -7.75
N VAL A 137 -23.30 6.65 -7.85
CA VAL A 137 -21.86 6.34 -7.91
C VAL A 137 -21.20 7.00 -9.11
N PHE A 138 -21.79 6.91 -10.32
CA PHE A 138 -21.26 7.61 -11.49
C PHE A 138 -21.22 9.13 -11.31
N ARG A 139 -22.20 9.71 -10.61
CA ARG A 139 -22.30 11.15 -10.41
C ARG A 139 -21.30 11.68 -9.38
N GLY A 140 -21.05 10.91 -8.32
CA GLY A 140 -20.06 11.21 -7.29
C GLY A 140 -18.62 10.86 -7.69
N TRP A 141 -18.43 10.10 -8.76
CA TRP A 141 -17.12 9.55 -9.13
C TRP A 141 -16.04 10.63 -9.31
N ASN A 142 -14.87 10.42 -8.69
CA ASN A 142 -13.73 11.30 -8.88
C ASN A 142 -13.13 11.11 -10.28
N ILE A 143 -13.02 12.20 -11.04
CA ILE A 143 -12.46 12.24 -12.40
C ILE A 143 -11.01 11.73 -12.46
N GLN A 144 -10.29 11.77 -11.34
CA GLN A 144 -8.92 11.24 -11.22
C GLN A 144 -8.86 9.71 -11.21
N LYS A 145 -9.98 9.03 -10.93
CA LYS A 145 -10.07 7.57 -10.88
C LYS A 145 -10.61 7.05 -12.21
N ASN A 146 -9.97 6.04 -12.77
CA ASN A 146 -10.35 5.50 -14.07
C ASN A 146 -11.67 4.70 -13.99
N ILE A 147 -12.44 4.72 -15.08
CA ILE A 147 -13.56 3.80 -15.30
C ILE A 147 -13.27 2.95 -16.53
N VAL A 148 -13.47 1.64 -16.44
CA VAL A 148 -13.50 0.74 -17.59
C VAL A 148 -14.94 0.33 -17.86
N VAL A 149 -15.45 0.64 -19.05
CA VAL A 149 -16.81 0.31 -19.47
C VAL A 149 -16.78 -0.70 -20.60
N VAL A 150 -17.47 -1.83 -20.41
CA VAL A 150 -17.80 -2.78 -21.47
C VAL A 150 -19.28 -2.58 -21.84
N PRO A 151 -19.60 -1.96 -22.99
CA PRO A 151 -20.99 -1.79 -23.40
C PRO A 151 -21.63 -3.14 -23.71
N GLY A 152 -22.82 -3.41 -23.15
CA GLY A 152 -23.62 -4.61 -23.41
C GLY A 152 -24.96 -4.26 -24.04
N MET A 153 -25.18 -4.59 -25.32
CA MET A 153 -26.42 -4.22 -26.00
C MET A 153 -26.72 -5.11 -27.22
N SER A 154 -27.93 -5.00 -27.75
CA SER A 154 -28.30 -5.71 -28.98
C SER A 154 -27.55 -5.16 -30.19
N THR A 155 -27.37 -5.97 -31.22
CA THR A 155 -26.77 -5.55 -32.50
C THR A 155 -27.48 -4.34 -33.12
N HIS A 156 -28.82 -4.28 -33.00
CA HIS A 156 -29.61 -3.13 -33.43
C HIS A 156 -29.32 -1.88 -32.61
N MET A 157 -29.22 -1.99 -31.28
CA MET A 157 -28.87 -0.86 -30.40
C MET A 157 -27.46 -0.34 -30.69
N TRP A 158 -26.50 -1.22 -30.98
CA TRP A 158 -25.13 -0.84 -31.33
C TRP A 158 -25.04 -0.08 -32.66
N SER A 159 -25.83 -0.48 -33.66
CA SER A 159 -25.86 0.20 -34.97
C SER A 159 -26.52 1.58 -34.94
N ASN A 160 -27.28 1.91 -33.89
CA ASN A 160 -28.03 3.15 -33.74
C ASN A 160 -27.10 4.39 -33.73
N PRO A 161 -27.40 5.45 -34.52
CA PRO A 161 -26.66 6.72 -34.48
C PRO A 161 -26.55 7.36 -33.09
N ALA A 162 -27.53 7.17 -32.20
CA ALA A 162 -27.49 7.70 -30.83
C ALA A 162 -26.31 7.13 -30.04
N THR A 163 -26.14 5.80 -30.07
CA THR A 163 -25.02 5.08 -29.42
C THR A 163 -23.68 5.55 -29.97
N LYS A 164 -23.57 5.71 -31.30
CA LYS A 164 -22.33 6.21 -31.92
C LYS A 164 -21.97 7.62 -31.44
N ARG A 165 -22.95 8.52 -31.30
CA ARG A 165 -22.75 9.88 -30.77
C ARG A 165 -22.32 9.85 -29.29
N GLN A 166 -22.95 9.01 -28.49
CA GLN A 166 -22.64 8.83 -27.07
C GLN A 166 -21.19 8.35 -26.88
N LEU A 167 -20.80 7.27 -27.57
CA LEU A 167 -19.44 6.76 -27.51
C LEU A 167 -18.43 7.79 -28.01
N SER A 168 -18.72 8.49 -29.11
CA SER A 168 -17.85 9.56 -29.62
C SER A 168 -17.66 10.70 -28.60
N LYS A 169 -18.70 11.01 -27.81
CA LYS A 169 -18.62 12.01 -26.74
C LYS A 169 -17.72 11.54 -25.61
N ILE A 170 -17.82 10.27 -25.19
CA ILE A 170 -16.96 9.66 -24.17
C ILE A 170 -15.50 9.74 -24.63
N HIS A 171 -15.19 9.24 -25.83
CA HIS A 171 -13.81 9.20 -26.35
C HIS A 171 -13.17 10.59 -26.51
N ARG A 172 -13.96 11.65 -26.76
CA ARG A 172 -13.44 13.00 -27.01
C ARG A 172 -13.35 13.87 -25.77
N LYS A 173 -14.24 13.66 -24.78
CA LYS A 173 -14.37 14.56 -23.62
C LYS A 173 -13.96 13.91 -22.31
N TRP A 174 -14.05 12.59 -22.19
CA TRP A 174 -13.91 11.87 -20.92
C TRP A 174 -12.75 10.89 -21.00
N ASN A 175 -11.53 11.42 -20.90
CA ASN A 175 -10.29 10.65 -21.08
C ASN A 175 -10.06 9.58 -20.00
N TRP A 176 -10.71 9.74 -18.85
CA TRP A 176 -10.70 8.86 -17.68
C TRP A 176 -11.67 7.67 -17.82
N ILE A 177 -12.53 7.65 -18.85
CA ILE A 177 -13.37 6.48 -19.17
C ILE A 177 -12.78 5.74 -20.36
N ARG A 178 -12.42 4.48 -20.13
CA ARG A 178 -11.97 3.54 -21.15
C ARG A 178 -13.12 2.67 -21.61
N VAL A 179 -13.48 2.79 -22.89
CA VAL A 179 -14.46 1.92 -23.54
C VAL A 179 -13.77 0.70 -24.13
N MET A 180 -14.23 -0.48 -23.75
CA MET A 180 -13.73 -1.78 -24.22
C MET A 180 -14.63 -2.37 -25.31
N PRO A 181 -14.18 -3.42 -26.04
CA PRO A 181 -15.01 -4.07 -27.06
C PRO A 181 -16.37 -4.51 -26.48
N PRO A 182 -17.50 -4.21 -27.16
CA PRO A 182 -18.82 -4.42 -26.61
C PRO A 182 -19.21 -5.90 -26.57
N ILE A 183 -20.07 -6.25 -25.61
CA ILE A 183 -20.79 -7.52 -25.56
C ILE A 183 -22.07 -7.33 -26.38
N LEU A 184 -22.05 -7.82 -27.61
CA LEU A 184 -23.20 -7.75 -28.51
C LEU A 184 -24.05 -9.01 -28.37
N TRP A 185 -25.37 -8.87 -28.45
CA TRP A 185 -26.28 -10.02 -28.45
C TRP A 185 -27.41 -9.87 -29.46
N HIS A 186 -27.99 -10.99 -29.87
CA HIS A 186 -29.18 -11.04 -30.71
C HIS A 186 -30.08 -12.22 -30.28
N TYR A 187 -31.35 -12.17 -30.67
CA TYR A 187 -32.27 -13.28 -30.50
C TYR A 187 -32.32 -14.08 -31.80
N GLU A 188 -32.20 -15.41 -31.71
CA GLU A 188 -32.24 -16.31 -32.88
C GLU A 188 -32.95 -17.62 -32.52
N GLY A 189 -33.91 -18.07 -33.35
CA GLY A 189 -34.63 -19.34 -33.22
C GLY A 189 -36.09 -19.22 -32.71
N GLN A 190 -36.87 -20.30 -32.86
CA GLN A 190 -38.32 -20.33 -32.57
C GLN A 190 -38.71 -20.08 -31.10
N MET A 191 -37.76 -20.15 -30.14
CA MET A 191 -37.97 -19.87 -28.71
C MET A 191 -37.17 -18.66 -28.16
N ASN A 192 -36.55 -17.83 -29.01
CA ASN A 192 -35.80 -16.61 -28.64
C ASN A 192 -34.74 -16.72 -27.51
N PRO A 193 -33.78 -17.67 -27.52
CA PRO A 193 -32.62 -17.58 -26.62
C PRO A 193 -31.74 -16.37 -26.95
N LYS A 194 -31.38 -15.55 -25.94
CA LYS A 194 -30.36 -14.48 -26.05
C LYS A 194 -29.01 -15.13 -26.38
N ARG A 195 -28.47 -14.91 -27.58
CA ARG A 195 -27.15 -15.39 -27.99
C ARG A 195 -26.13 -14.26 -27.95
N VAL A 196 -24.98 -14.54 -27.35
CA VAL A 196 -23.80 -13.66 -27.32
C VAL A 196 -22.73 -14.30 -28.21
N PRO A 197 -22.36 -13.70 -29.36
CA PRO A 197 -21.21 -14.16 -30.14
C PRO A 197 -19.94 -14.08 -29.29
N ASN A 198 -19.01 -15.03 -29.46
CA ASN A 198 -17.79 -15.15 -28.67
C ASN A 198 -17.13 -13.78 -28.39
N TRP A 199 -17.17 -13.36 -27.12
CA TRP A 199 -16.59 -12.09 -26.68
C TRP A 199 -15.15 -12.29 -26.25
N ASN A 200 -14.21 -11.81 -27.06
CA ASN A 200 -12.77 -11.93 -26.81
C ASN A 200 -12.22 -10.82 -25.89
N GLY A 201 -13.00 -9.77 -25.61
CA GLY A 201 -12.58 -8.62 -24.81
C GLY A 201 -12.40 -8.91 -23.32
N PHE A 202 -12.82 -10.08 -22.83
CA PHE A 202 -12.68 -10.44 -21.42
C PHE A 202 -11.21 -10.45 -20.94
N ASN A 203 -10.30 -10.98 -21.77
CA ASN A 203 -8.88 -11.04 -21.43
C ASN A 203 -8.24 -9.65 -21.44
N GLU A 204 -8.69 -8.76 -22.30
CA GLU A 204 -8.24 -7.37 -22.32
C GLU A 204 -8.65 -6.64 -21.05
N VAL A 205 -9.90 -6.80 -20.59
CA VAL A 205 -10.37 -6.22 -19.32
C VAL A 205 -9.52 -6.74 -18.15
N LEU A 206 -9.26 -8.04 -18.09
CA LEU A 206 -8.39 -8.62 -17.07
C LEU A 206 -6.97 -8.05 -17.12
N ALA A 207 -6.40 -7.89 -18.32
CA ALA A 207 -5.06 -7.33 -18.49
C ALA A 207 -4.98 -5.89 -17.99
N VAL A 208 -6.01 -5.07 -18.27
CA VAL A 208 -6.10 -3.68 -17.78
C VAL A 208 -6.16 -3.63 -16.25
N ILE A 209 -7.02 -4.45 -15.63
CA ILE A 209 -7.15 -4.49 -14.17
C ILE A 209 -5.85 -4.94 -13.50
N LYS A 210 -5.22 -5.99 -14.04
CA LYS A 210 -3.94 -6.48 -13.52
C LYS A 210 -2.85 -5.42 -13.66
N ASN A 211 -2.73 -4.80 -14.82
CA ASN A 211 -1.74 -3.73 -15.02
C ASN A 211 -1.97 -2.55 -14.07
N GLN A 212 -3.23 -2.16 -13.81
CA GLN A 212 -3.53 -1.10 -12.84
C GLN A 212 -3.17 -1.52 -11.40
N ALA A 213 -3.45 -2.77 -11.02
CA ALA A 213 -3.03 -3.31 -9.73
C ALA A 213 -1.50 -3.33 -9.59
N ASP A 214 -0.79 -3.76 -10.64
CA ASP A 214 0.67 -3.81 -10.68
C ASP A 214 1.28 -2.39 -10.63
N LEU A 215 0.66 -1.41 -11.30
CA LEU A 215 1.07 0.00 -11.25
C LEU A 215 0.87 0.62 -9.84
N LEU A 216 -0.19 0.24 -9.12
CA LEU A 216 -0.40 0.67 -7.73
C LEU A 216 0.57 0.00 -6.75
N GLY A 217 1.03 -1.21 -7.06
CA GLY A 217 2.07 -1.91 -6.31
C GLY A 217 3.50 -1.49 -6.66
N LEU A 218 3.67 -0.67 -7.70
CA LEU A 218 4.98 -0.36 -8.28
C LEU A 218 5.90 0.30 -7.25
N GLY A 219 7.12 -0.23 -7.12
CA GLY A 219 8.14 0.29 -6.23
C GLY A 219 8.08 -0.22 -4.78
N ARG A 220 6.99 -0.88 -4.35
CA ARG A 220 6.87 -1.37 -2.96
C ARG A 220 7.68 -2.62 -2.63
N ASP A 221 8.00 -3.42 -3.65
CA ASP A 221 8.91 -4.56 -3.53
C ASP A 221 10.37 -4.13 -3.36
N VAL A 222 10.64 -2.84 -3.52
CA VAL A 222 11.98 -2.26 -3.43
C VAL A 222 12.27 -1.93 -1.97
N GLU A 223 12.49 -2.98 -1.16
CA GLU A 223 13.39 -2.85 -0.02
C GLU A 223 14.82 -2.82 -0.57
N ILE A 224 15.21 -1.72 -1.25
CA ILE A 224 16.64 -1.46 -1.40
C ILE A 224 17.16 -1.39 0.03
N ALA A 225 18.12 -2.26 0.34
CA ALA A 225 18.97 -2.14 1.50
C ALA A 225 19.71 -0.79 1.41
N THR A 226 19.00 0.30 1.71
CA THR A 226 19.54 1.64 1.94
C THR A 226 20.17 1.69 3.33
N GLY A 227 20.82 0.59 3.73
CA GLY A 227 21.86 0.62 4.74
C GLY A 227 23.15 1.08 4.09
N THR A 228 23.19 2.30 3.57
CA THR A 228 24.47 2.90 3.15
C THR A 228 24.51 4.37 3.52
N ALA A 229 25.50 4.68 4.36
CA ALA A 229 25.89 6.00 4.76
C ALA A 229 26.01 6.92 3.54
N VAL A 230 25.32 8.06 3.59
CA VAL A 230 25.52 9.14 2.64
C VAL A 230 26.93 9.68 2.85
N VAL A 231 27.79 9.48 1.86
CA VAL A 231 29.08 10.17 1.78
C VAL A 231 28.78 11.67 1.65
N PRO A 232 29.28 12.53 2.57
CA PRO A 232 29.13 13.96 2.41
C PRO A 232 29.91 14.43 1.19
N ASP A 233 29.35 15.49 0.60
CA ASP A 233 29.72 16.17 -0.63
C ASP A 233 31.21 16.09 -1.01
N ASN A 234 31.47 15.62 -2.23
CA ASN A 234 32.62 16.05 -3.01
C ASN A 234 32.17 16.17 -4.46
N ASN A 235 32.05 17.42 -4.93
CA ASN A 235 31.95 17.81 -6.34
C ASN A 235 33.26 17.48 -7.10
N ALA A 236 33.72 16.25 -7.01
CA ALA A 236 34.74 15.70 -7.88
C ALA A 236 34.03 14.89 -8.97
N PRO A 237 34.41 15.01 -10.25
CA PRO A 237 33.97 14.06 -11.25
C PRO A 237 34.51 12.69 -10.82
N ILE A 238 33.61 11.83 -10.32
CA ILE A 238 33.95 10.47 -9.88
C ILE A 238 34.36 9.68 -11.12
N CYS A 239 35.65 9.73 -11.44
CA CYS A 239 36.27 8.90 -12.45
C CYS A 239 36.83 7.66 -11.73
N SER A 240 35.95 6.79 -11.25
CA SER A 240 36.35 5.49 -10.73
C SER A 240 35.96 4.41 -11.73
N LYS A 241 36.85 4.14 -12.69
CA LYS A 241 36.82 2.85 -13.40
C LYS A 241 37.33 1.78 -12.44
N LEU A 242 36.52 1.45 -11.43
CA LEU A 242 36.74 0.24 -10.64
C LEU A 242 36.73 -0.95 -11.61
N PRO A 243 37.56 -1.98 -11.38
CA PRO A 243 37.49 -3.21 -12.14
C PRO A 243 36.07 -3.82 -12.07
N PRO A 244 35.61 -4.50 -13.13
CA PRO A 244 34.27 -5.08 -13.17
C PRO A 244 34.02 -6.07 -12.01
N GLU A 245 35.06 -6.74 -11.50
CA GLU A 245 34.97 -7.66 -10.36
C GLU A 245 34.58 -6.95 -9.06
N ILE A 246 35.11 -5.74 -8.83
CA ILE A 246 34.75 -4.93 -7.66
C ILE A 246 33.31 -4.46 -7.77
N TRP A 247 32.89 -4.08 -8.97
CA TRP A 247 31.49 -3.73 -9.21
C TRP A 247 30.54 -4.91 -8.99
N THR A 248 30.91 -6.13 -9.42
CA THR A 248 30.16 -7.34 -9.10
C THR A 248 30.00 -7.52 -7.59
N MET A 249 31.08 -7.37 -6.82
CA MET A 249 31.01 -7.47 -5.35
C MET A 249 30.10 -6.40 -4.72
N VAL A 250 30.18 -5.16 -5.21
CA VAL A 250 29.34 -4.05 -4.72
C VAL A 250 27.86 -4.31 -5.03
N LEU A 251 27.54 -4.77 -6.23
CA LEU A 251 26.16 -5.01 -6.65
C LEU A 251 25.57 -6.27 -5.99
N ASP A 252 26.37 -7.32 -5.83
CA ASP A 252 25.99 -8.52 -5.08
C ASP A 252 25.69 -8.16 -3.61
N HIS A 253 26.48 -7.26 -3.00
CA HIS A 253 26.22 -6.77 -1.64
C HIS A 253 24.98 -5.88 -1.57
N ALA A 254 24.75 -5.03 -2.57
CA ALA A 254 23.57 -4.18 -2.65
C ALA A 254 22.27 -4.97 -2.95
N GLY A 255 22.38 -6.19 -3.47
CA GLY A 255 21.23 -7.01 -3.87
C GLY A 255 20.52 -6.51 -5.12
N ASP A 256 21.17 -5.67 -5.93
CA ASP A 256 20.53 -5.00 -7.08
C ASP A 256 20.86 -5.69 -8.41
N TRP A 257 20.12 -6.77 -8.71
CA TRP A 257 20.27 -7.53 -9.96
C TRP A 257 19.96 -6.69 -11.20
N GLU A 258 18.97 -5.80 -11.13
CA GLU A 258 18.47 -5.05 -12.28
C GLU A 258 19.47 -3.98 -12.72
N LEU A 259 20.06 -3.26 -11.77
CA LEU A 259 21.13 -2.32 -12.05
C LEU A 259 22.35 -3.03 -12.64
N ALA A 260 22.69 -4.22 -12.14
CA ALA A 260 23.81 -4.97 -12.65
C ALA A 260 23.62 -5.42 -14.10
N LYS A 261 22.41 -5.89 -14.44
CA LYS A 261 22.07 -6.22 -15.83
C LYS A 261 22.04 -5.00 -16.73
N ALA A 262 21.52 -3.87 -16.26
CA ALA A 262 21.54 -2.63 -17.03
C ALA A 262 22.95 -2.12 -17.34
N LEU A 263 23.90 -2.34 -16.41
CA LEU A 263 25.31 -2.01 -16.61
C LEU A 263 26.08 -3.09 -17.40
N GLY A 264 25.45 -4.21 -17.75
CA GLY A 264 26.09 -5.32 -18.45
C GLY A 264 27.14 -6.06 -17.61
N MET A 265 27.03 -6.02 -16.28
CA MET A 265 28.00 -6.62 -15.36
C MET A 265 27.55 -8.02 -14.89
N TYR A 266 28.54 -8.85 -14.57
CA TYR A 266 28.29 -10.18 -14.01
C TYR A 266 27.85 -10.07 -12.54
N THR A 267 26.94 -10.93 -12.12
CA THR A 267 26.43 -11.01 -10.74
C THR A 267 26.15 -12.45 -10.34
N ASN A 268 26.31 -12.75 -9.06
CA ASN A 268 25.92 -14.03 -8.47
C ASN A 268 24.46 -14.02 -7.96
N LEU A 269 23.79 -12.87 -8.01
CA LEU A 269 22.39 -12.72 -7.61
C LEU A 269 21.44 -13.58 -8.45
N VAL A 270 20.47 -14.18 -7.77
CA VAL A 270 19.37 -14.93 -8.40
C VAL A 270 18.46 -13.96 -9.15
N MET A 271 18.04 -14.35 -10.36
CA MET A 271 17.10 -13.55 -11.15
C MET A 271 15.78 -13.37 -10.37
N PRO A 272 15.28 -12.13 -10.20
CA PRO A 272 14.01 -11.88 -9.54
C PRO A 272 12.84 -12.57 -10.26
N THR A 273 11.82 -12.99 -9.51
CA THR A 273 10.65 -13.72 -10.04
C THR A 273 9.82 -12.93 -11.04
N ALA A 274 9.96 -11.59 -11.05
CA ALA A 274 9.34 -10.73 -12.04
C ALA A 274 9.88 -10.96 -13.46
N TRP A 275 11.14 -11.42 -13.58
CA TRP A 275 11.83 -11.64 -14.84
C TRP A 275 11.79 -13.11 -15.26
N SER A 276 11.65 -13.34 -16.56
CA SER A 276 11.80 -14.65 -17.18
C SER A 276 12.75 -14.54 -18.38
N LEU A 277 13.42 -15.64 -18.73
CA LEU A 277 14.25 -15.70 -19.94
C LEU A 277 13.38 -15.81 -21.20
N GLU A 278 12.27 -16.54 -21.09
CA GLU A 278 11.31 -16.76 -22.17
C GLU A 278 10.02 -15.96 -21.96
N PRO A 279 9.31 -15.56 -23.04
CA PRO A 279 8.00 -14.95 -22.94
C PRO A 279 7.01 -15.87 -22.21
N ARG A 280 6.14 -15.30 -21.36
CA ARG A 280 5.12 -16.07 -20.63
C ARG A 280 4.17 -16.85 -21.55
N ASP A 281 3.91 -16.29 -22.73
CA ASP A 281 3.13 -16.95 -23.78
C ASP A 281 3.82 -16.75 -25.14
N PRO A 282 4.58 -17.75 -25.62
CA PRO A 282 5.26 -17.69 -26.91
C PRO A 282 4.30 -17.67 -28.11
N ALA A 283 3.04 -18.04 -27.92
CA ALA A 283 2.06 -18.12 -29.01
C ALA A 283 1.41 -16.77 -29.33
N ASP A 284 1.43 -15.81 -28.39
CA ASP A 284 0.87 -14.47 -28.57
C ASP A 284 1.97 -13.46 -28.98
N PRO A 285 1.95 -12.94 -30.22
CA PRO A 285 2.92 -11.94 -30.68
C PRO A 285 2.99 -10.68 -29.81
N LEU A 286 1.88 -10.31 -29.16
CA LEU A 286 1.85 -9.15 -28.27
C LEU A 286 2.66 -9.41 -27.00
N LYS A 287 2.54 -10.60 -26.41
CA LYS A 287 3.26 -11.00 -25.20
C LYS A 287 4.76 -11.16 -25.47
N VAL A 288 5.11 -11.66 -26.66
CA VAL A 288 6.51 -11.69 -27.11
C VAL A 288 7.07 -10.27 -27.25
N TYR A 289 6.32 -9.35 -27.86
CA TYR A 289 6.75 -7.96 -27.98
C TYR A 289 6.88 -7.25 -26.62
N GLU A 290 5.93 -7.45 -25.70
CA GLU A 290 5.99 -6.93 -24.32
C GLU A 290 7.27 -7.40 -23.61
N HIS A 291 7.57 -8.69 -23.68
CA HIS A 291 8.79 -9.30 -23.12
C HIS A 291 10.06 -8.70 -23.73
N GLU A 292 10.12 -8.60 -25.05
CA GLU A 292 11.26 -7.99 -25.75
C GLU A 292 11.45 -6.52 -25.37
N LEU A 293 10.36 -5.77 -25.17
CA LEU A 293 10.41 -4.38 -24.74
C LEU A 293 10.97 -4.28 -23.31
N GLU A 294 10.51 -5.12 -22.37
CA GLU A 294 11.01 -5.17 -20.99
C GLU A 294 12.53 -5.39 -20.96
N TRP A 295 13.05 -6.37 -21.71
CA TRP A 295 14.48 -6.63 -21.81
C TRP A 295 15.25 -5.51 -22.52
N THR A 296 14.66 -4.90 -23.55
CA THR A 296 15.27 -3.75 -24.24
C THR A 296 15.38 -2.54 -23.32
N VAL A 297 14.41 -2.31 -22.44
CA VAL A 297 14.44 -1.21 -21.47
C VAL A 297 15.47 -1.46 -20.37
N LEU A 298 15.65 -2.72 -19.97
CA LEU A 298 16.67 -3.09 -18.98
C LEU A 298 18.10 -2.95 -19.53
N THR A 299 18.35 -3.41 -20.76
CA THR A 299 19.71 -3.59 -21.29
C THR A 299 20.11 -2.57 -22.36
N GLY A 300 19.14 -1.91 -22.98
CA GLY A 300 19.34 -1.00 -24.11
C GLY A 300 19.59 0.44 -23.70
N ASN A 301 20.08 1.23 -24.67
CA ASN A 301 20.19 2.69 -24.51
C ASN A 301 18.86 3.39 -24.82
N SER A 302 18.72 4.67 -24.45
CA SER A 302 17.50 5.45 -24.68
C SER A 302 17.07 5.44 -26.17
N ALA A 303 18.03 5.50 -27.10
CA ALA A 303 17.75 5.45 -28.54
C ALA A 303 17.16 4.11 -29.01
N ALA A 304 17.67 2.98 -28.53
CA ALA A 304 17.16 1.65 -28.85
C ALA A 304 15.74 1.45 -28.31
N ILE A 305 15.48 1.96 -27.11
CA ILE A 305 14.15 1.93 -26.49
C ILE A 305 13.16 2.75 -27.33
N CYS A 306 13.50 3.99 -27.69
CA CYS A 306 12.66 4.82 -28.56
C CYS A 306 12.41 4.17 -29.93
N LYS A 307 13.44 3.52 -30.51
CA LYS A 307 13.29 2.76 -31.75
C LYS A 307 12.32 1.58 -31.58
N LYS A 308 12.43 0.81 -30.51
CA LYS A 308 11.50 -0.30 -30.24
C LYS A 308 10.07 0.21 -30.08
N LEU A 309 9.88 1.28 -29.30
CA LEU A 309 8.57 1.93 -29.14
C LEU A 309 7.98 2.44 -30.46
N SER A 310 8.81 2.90 -31.40
CA SER A 310 8.34 3.27 -32.75
C SER A 310 7.80 2.09 -33.56
N GLN A 311 8.23 0.87 -33.24
CA GLN A 311 7.84 -0.39 -33.89
C GLN A 311 6.67 -1.07 -33.17
N SER A 312 5.95 -0.36 -32.30
CA SER A 312 4.85 -0.92 -31.50
C SER A 312 3.74 -1.50 -32.37
N PRO A 313 3.27 -2.73 -32.09
CA PRO A 313 2.07 -3.29 -32.71
C PRO A 313 0.82 -2.41 -32.51
N PRO A 314 -0.17 -2.40 -33.43
CA PRO A 314 -1.36 -1.56 -33.31
C PRO A 314 -2.28 -1.93 -32.14
N ASN A 315 -2.18 -3.17 -31.63
CA ASN A 315 -2.91 -3.65 -30.44
C ASN A 315 -2.18 -3.33 -29.12
N PHE A 316 -0.96 -2.76 -29.16
CA PHE A 316 -0.23 -2.36 -27.96
C PHE A 316 -0.79 -1.04 -27.42
N GLN A 317 -1.69 -1.14 -26.44
CA GLN A 317 -2.41 -0.01 -25.86
C GLN A 317 -1.98 0.34 -24.43
N TYR A 318 -1.16 -0.49 -23.79
CA TYR A 318 -0.72 -0.26 -22.41
C TYR A 318 0.74 -0.65 -22.26
N VAL A 319 1.46 0.11 -21.43
CA VAL A 319 2.85 -0.18 -21.09
C VAL A 319 2.86 -1.12 -19.89
N PRO A 320 3.62 -2.23 -19.94
CA PRO A 320 3.79 -3.11 -18.78
C PRO A 320 4.31 -2.34 -17.57
N ALA A 321 3.79 -2.64 -16.38
CA ALA A 321 4.24 -2.03 -15.12
C ALA A 321 5.76 -2.14 -14.92
N LEU A 322 6.38 -3.23 -15.40
CA LEU A 322 7.82 -3.42 -15.35
C LEU A 322 8.58 -2.34 -16.14
N VAL A 323 8.12 -2.02 -17.35
CA VAL A 323 8.72 -0.97 -18.19
C VAL A 323 8.57 0.40 -17.54
N VAL A 324 7.37 0.72 -17.03
CA VAL A 324 7.10 1.96 -16.28
C VAL A 324 8.08 2.10 -15.11
N ARG A 325 8.28 1.02 -14.36
CA ARG A 325 9.19 0.96 -13.21
C ARG A 325 10.63 1.25 -13.60
N LEU A 326 11.13 0.62 -14.67
CA LEU A 326 12.49 0.82 -15.14
C LEU A 326 12.72 2.24 -15.68
N ILE A 327 11.74 2.80 -16.40
CA ILE A 327 11.80 4.18 -16.90
C ILE A 327 11.97 5.18 -15.75
N ILE A 328 11.21 5.00 -14.66
CA ILE A 328 11.32 5.87 -13.47
C ILE A 328 12.62 5.58 -12.71
N ARG A 329 12.95 4.32 -12.45
CA ARG A 329 14.14 3.90 -11.69
C ARG A 329 15.44 4.42 -12.30
N PHE A 330 15.59 4.27 -13.62
CA PHE A 330 16.78 4.69 -14.36
C PHE A 330 16.69 6.12 -14.90
N ALA A 331 15.63 6.85 -14.56
CA ALA A 331 15.41 8.23 -15.01
C ALA A 331 15.59 8.39 -16.53
N LEU A 332 14.89 7.57 -17.31
CA LEU A 332 14.97 7.58 -18.78
C LEU A 332 14.18 8.77 -19.36
N ILE A 333 14.67 9.99 -19.13
CA ILE A 333 14.00 11.24 -19.51
C ILE A 333 13.78 11.33 -21.03
N ASP A 334 14.74 10.89 -21.84
CA ASP A 334 14.62 10.86 -23.29
C ASP A 334 13.44 9.98 -23.76
N VAL A 335 13.23 8.85 -23.08
CA VAL A 335 12.15 7.91 -23.39
C VAL A 335 10.81 8.52 -22.99
N LEU A 336 10.73 9.16 -21.82
CA LEU A 336 9.53 9.89 -21.39
C LEU A 336 9.16 11.01 -22.37
N ALA A 337 10.15 11.82 -22.78
CA ALA A 337 9.95 12.89 -23.75
C ALA A 337 9.51 12.35 -25.13
N TYR A 338 10.09 11.23 -25.58
CA TYR A 338 9.69 10.56 -26.81
C TYR A 338 8.25 10.03 -26.74
N MET A 339 7.85 9.44 -25.61
CA MET A 339 6.49 8.94 -25.40
C MET A 339 5.47 10.07 -25.36
N GLU A 340 5.77 11.18 -24.67
CA GLU A 340 4.90 12.37 -24.65
C GLU A 340 4.67 12.92 -26.06
N ALA A 341 5.73 12.97 -26.90
CA ALA A 341 5.65 13.54 -28.24
C ALA A 341 4.97 12.63 -29.26
N ASN A 342 5.22 11.31 -29.22
CA ASN A 342 4.85 10.40 -30.31
C ASN A 342 3.71 9.43 -29.95
N ARG A 343 3.53 9.09 -28.67
CA ARG A 343 2.56 8.07 -28.19
C ARG A 343 1.90 8.49 -26.87
N PRO A 344 1.05 9.55 -26.89
CA PRO A 344 0.33 10.00 -25.69
C PRO A 344 -0.64 8.94 -25.14
N ASP A 345 -1.07 8.00 -25.97
CA ASP A 345 -1.89 6.86 -25.58
C ASP A 345 -1.19 5.93 -24.57
N LEU A 346 0.12 5.71 -24.76
CA LEU A 346 0.95 4.91 -23.84
C LEU A 346 1.38 5.71 -22.61
N PHE A 347 1.53 7.02 -22.77
CA PHE A 347 1.92 7.93 -21.70
C PHE A 347 0.89 7.98 -20.55
N LYS A 348 -0.37 7.61 -20.83
CA LYS A 348 -1.42 7.42 -19.81
C LYS A 348 -1.03 6.49 -18.66
N ALA A 349 -0.07 5.59 -18.87
CA ALA A 349 0.45 4.73 -17.81
C ALA A 349 1.13 5.51 -16.67
N PHE A 350 1.53 6.75 -16.91
CA PHE A 350 2.15 7.66 -15.95
C PHE A 350 1.19 8.73 -15.40
N ASP A 351 -0.10 8.65 -15.74
CA ASP A 351 -1.11 9.62 -15.29
C ASP A 351 -1.33 9.54 -13.76
N GLY A 352 -1.97 10.59 -13.23
CA GLY A 352 -2.31 10.72 -11.83
C GLY A 352 -1.07 10.93 -10.96
N THR A 353 -1.02 10.25 -9.81
CA THR A 353 0.07 10.40 -8.83
C THR A 353 1.19 9.38 -9.00
N THR A 354 1.11 8.49 -9.99
CA THR A 354 2.06 7.39 -10.20
C THR A 354 3.48 7.88 -10.42
N LEU A 355 3.70 8.81 -11.35
CA LEU A 355 5.02 9.36 -11.64
C LEU A 355 5.64 10.10 -10.44
N PRO A 356 4.98 11.13 -9.83
CA PRO A 356 5.57 11.87 -8.71
C PRO A 356 5.76 11.00 -7.46
N THR A 357 4.81 10.11 -7.15
CA THR A 357 4.94 9.22 -5.99
C THR A 357 6.10 8.24 -6.17
N ASN A 358 6.23 7.61 -7.34
CA ASN A 358 7.30 6.63 -7.56
C ASN A 358 8.69 7.26 -7.63
N ALA A 359 8.82 8.43 -8.25
CA ALA A 359 10.08 9.19 -8.30
C ALA A 359 10.47 9.81 -6.94
N SER A 360 9.52 9.94 -6.02
CA SER A 360 9.77 10.51 -4.70
C SER A 360 9.96 9.45 -3.62
N ALA A 361 9.09 8.45 -3.59
CA ALA A 361 9.06 7.43 -2.55
C ALA A 361 10.06 6.31 -2.81
N TYR A 362 10.05 5.71 -4.01
CA TYR A 362 10.78 4.45 -4.24
C TYR A 362 12.08 4.63 -5.03
N TYR A 363 12.11 5.58 -5.96
CA TYR A 363 13.27 5.84 -6.82
C TYR A 363 13.68 7.30 -6.76
N PRO A 364 14.61 7.69 -5.87
CA PRO A 364 14.92 9.11 -5.64
C PRO A 364 15.57 9.75 -6.86
N ARG A 365 14.75 10.32 -7.74
CA ARG A 365 15.15 10.90 -9.03
C ARG A 365 14.54 12.28 -9.19
N THR A 366 15.32 13.29 -8.81
CA THR A 366 14.96 14.70 -9.00
C THR A 366 14.78 15.04 -10.48
N ASP A 367 15.50 14.37 -11.37
CA ASP A 367 15.43 14.62 -12.82
C ASP A 367 14.07 14.24 -13.41
N VAL A 368 13.46 13.16 -12.89
CA VAL A 368 12.09 12.74 -13.28
C VAL A 368 11.06 13.76 -12.78
N LEU A 369 11.26 14.30 -11.58
CA LEU A 369 10.41 15.35 -11.02
C LEU A 369 10.57 16.68 -11.78
N ASP A 370 11.78 17.02 -12.19
CA ASP A 370 12.06 18.18 -13.06
C ASP A 370 11.37 18.03 -14.42
N PHE A 371 11.42 16.83 -15.03
CA PHE A 371 10.67 16.52 -16.24
C PHE A 371 9.17 16.65 -16.01
N TRP A 372 8.63 16.07 -14.94
CA TRP A 372 7.21 16.16 -14.58
C TRP A 372 6.74 17.62 -14.45
N LYS A 373 7.56 18.48 -13.82
CA LYS A 373 7.27 19.90 -13.71
C LYS A 373 7.24 20.63 -15.06
N GLN A 374 8.13 20.26 -15.99
CA GLN A 374 8.31 20.93 -17.28
C GLN A 374 7.39 20.42 -18.41
N SER A 375 6.94 19.17 -18.30
CA SER A 375 6.12 18.49 -19.29
C SER A 375 4.83 19.26 -19.61
N LYS A 376 4.39 19.19 -20.88
CA LYS A 376 3.15 19.83 -21.33
C LYS A 376 1.94 19.00 -20.92
N TRP A 377 2.10 17.68 -20.89
CA TRP A 377 1.06 16.73 -20.50
C TRP A 377 0.53 17.00 -19.09
N PHE A 378 1.42 17.20 -18.12
CA PHE A 378 1.05 17.40 -16.71
C PHE A 378 0.73 18.85 -16.32
N ARG A 379 0.84 19.80 -17.25
CA ARG A 379 0.72 21.24 -16.93
C ARG A 379 -0.64 21.60 -16.34
N ASP A 380 -1.70 21.01 -16.87
CA ASP A 380 -3.08 21.31 -16.48
C ASP A 380 -3.53 20.47 -15.27
N GLU A 381 -2.85 19.35 -14.99
CA GLU A 381 -3.21 18.36 -13.95
C GLU A 381 -1.99 17.96 -13.11
N ARG A 382 -1.32 18.93 -12.45
CA ARG A 382 -0.25 18.63 -11.48
C ARG A 382 -0.81 18.02 -10.20
N LEU A 383 -1.15 16.75 -10.28
CA LEU A 383 -1.71 15.98 -9.19
C LEU A 383 -0.60 15.25 -8.44
N TYR A 384 -0.55 15.46 -7.14
CA TYR A 384 0.29 14.69 -6.25
C TYR A 384 -0.37 14.58 -4.86
N ASP A 385 -0.11 13.46 -4.21
CA ASP A 385 -0.66 13.12 -2.90
C ASP A 385 0.43 13.16 -1.83
N ALA A 386 0.01 13.15 -0.57
CA ALA A 386 0.93 13.09 0.56
C ALA A 386 1.86 11.85 0.53
N GLU A 387 1.44 10.76 -0.12
CA GLU A 387 2.22 9.52 -0.28
C GLU A 387 3.61 9.78 -0.91
N ALA A 388 3.75 10.79 -1.77
CA ALA A 388 5.03 11.14 -2.38
C ALA A 388 6.06 11.65 -1.33
N VAL A 389 5.63 12.55 -0.45
CA VAL A 389 6.48 13.17 0.58
C VAL A 389 6.64 12.24 1.79
N ASP A 390 5.57 11.56 2.18
CA ASP A 390 5.57 10.56 3.24
C ASP A 390 6.51 9.39 2.87
N GLY A 391 6.44 8.91 1.63
CA GLY A 391 7.31 7.87 1.09
C GLY A 391 8.78 8.32 0.98
N ALA A 392 9.03 9.56 0.55
CA ALA A 392 10.38 10.12 0.53
C ALA A 392 10.98 10.20 1.95
N SER A 393 10.17 10.57 2.94
CA SER A 393 10.59 10.60 4.35
C SER A 393 10.85 9.20 4.89
N LYS A 394 9.97 8.24 4.57
CA LYS A 394 10.09 6.84 4.94
C LYS A 394 11.38 6.20 4.43
N ASN A 395 11.85 6.55 3.23
CA ASN A 395 13.03 5.94 2.62
C ASN A 395 14.31 6.79 2.71
N GLY A 396 14.29 7.89 3.47
CA GLY A 396 15.51 8.67 3.72
C GLY A 396 15.89 9.64 2.59
N HIS A 397 14.96 10.00 1.70
CA HIS A 397 15.24 10.72 0.46
C HIS A 397 15.27 12.25 0.63
N VAL A 398 16.25 12.75 1.40
CA VAL A 398 16.41 14.19 1.73
C VAL A 398 16.47 15.08 0.48
N ARG A 399 17.16 14.66 -0.59
CA ARG A 399 17.25 15.44 -1.85
C ARG A 399 15.90 15.63 -2.54
N VAL A 400 15.02 14.64 -2.42
CA VAL A 400 13.67 14.72 -3.00
C VAL A 400 12.80 15.64 -2.13
N LEU A 401 12.92 15.55 -0.79
CA LEU A 401 12.25 16.48 0.12
C LEU A 401 12.66 17.94 -0.15
N ASP A 402 13.96 18.20 -0.33
CA ASP A 402 14.45 19.53 -0.69
C ASP A 402 13.94 19.99 -2.06
N TRP A 403 13.82 19.08 -3.04
CA TRP A 403 13.20 19.37 -4.33
C TRP A 403 11.73 19.78 -4.17
N TRP A 404 10.95 19.03 -3.37
CA TRP A 404 9.56 19.36 -3.11
C TRP A 404 9.40 20.71 -2.42
N TRP A 405 10.25 21.03 -1.45
CA TRP A 405 10.16 22.29 -0.72
C TRP A 405 10.64 23.49 -1.54
N ARG A 406 11.83 23.43 -2.15
CA ARG A 406 12.45 24.60 -2.80
C ARG A 406 12.13 24.74 -4.28
N ARG A 407 11.94 23.62 -4.99
CA ARG A 407 11.89 23.60 -6.46
C ARG A 407 10.50 23.32 -7.02
N SER A 408 9.61 22.64 -6.31
CA SER A 408 8.29 22.29 -6.87
C SER A 408 7.43 23.54 -7.16
N GLY A 409 7.49 24.54 -6.27
CA GLY A 409 6.58 25.69 -6.28
C GLY A 409 5.13 25.33 -5.90
N LEU A 410 4.93 24.19 -5.23
CA LEU A 410 3.65 23.69 -4.72
C LEU A 410 3.71 23.63 -3.19
N SER A 411 2.56 23.81 -2.52
CA SER A 411 2.47 23.66 -1.07
C SER A 411 2.70 22.20 -0.68
N LEU A 412 3.55 21.94 0.32
CA LEU A 412 3.98 20.60 0.72
C LEU A 412 2.82 19.82 1.37
N ARG A 413 2.41 18.70 0.76
CA ARG A 413 1.39 17.79 1.30
C ARG A 413 2.06 16.60 1.97
N TYR A 414 1.82 16.43 3.27
CA TYR A 414 2.35 15.32 4.06
C TYR A 414 1.40 14.99 5.21
N THR A 415 1.54 13.79 5.77
CA THR A 415 0.79 13.33 6.93
C THR A 415 1.72 13.07 8.12
N GLU A 416 1.14 12.68 9.27
CA GLU A 416 1.93 12.26 10.44
C GLU A 416 2.84 11.06 10.11
N THR A 417 2.49 10.29 9.09
CA THR A 417 3.25 9.11 8.66
C THR A 417 4.66 9.45 8.18
N ALA A 418 4.90 10.66 7.67
CA ALA A 418 6.25 11.10 7.25
C ALA A 418 7.26 11.01 8.41
N LEU A 419 6.95 11.61 9.54
CA LEU A 419 7.82 11.63 10.73
C LEU A 419 7.81 10.29 11.46
N GLU A 420 6.66 9.61 11.51
CA GLU A 420 6.53 8.30 12.14
C GLU A 420 7.42 7.25 11.46
N GLN A 421 7.36 7.17 10.13
CA GLN A 421 8.12 6.19 9.35
C GLN A 421 9.61 6.55 9.30
N ALA A 422 9.95 7.84 9.17
CA ALA A 422 11.35 8.28 9.25
C ALA A 422 11.97 7.91 10.61
N SER A 423 11.21 8.05 11.70
CA SER A 423 11.63 7.69 13.05
C SER A 423 11.78 6.18 13.23
N GLY A 424 10.83 5.38 12.72
CA GLY A 424 10.90 3.92 12.76
C GLY A 424 12.09 3.34 11.98
N ARG A 425 12.48 3.98 10.87
CA ARG A 425 13.61 3.52 10.04
C ARG A 425 14.98 4.07 10.45
N GLY A 426 15.04 5.01 11.40
CA GLY A 426 16.31 5.57 11.84
C GLY A 426 16.86 6.69 10.94
N HIS A 427 16.01 7.34 10.13
CA HIS A 427 16.46 8.36 9.18
C HIS A 427 16.66 9.73 9.84
N LEU A 428 17.73 9.86 10.63
CA LEU A 428 18.07 11.09 11.38
C LEU A 428 18.18 12.34 10.49
N LEU A 429 18.79 12.21 9.30
CA LEU A 429 18.95 13.34 8.37
C LEU A 429 17.61 13.86 7.84
N VAL A 430 16.61 12.99 7.67
CA VAL A 430 15.25 13.40 7.30
C VAL A 430 14.60 14.16 8.44
N LEU A 431 14.74 13.68 9.69
CA LEU A 431 14.22 14.35 10.86
C LEU A 431 14.86 15.73 11.06
N GLU A 432 16.17 15.82 10.86
CA GLU A 432 16.91 17.09 10.88
C GLU A 432 16.43 18.03 9.78
N TRP A 433 16.26 17.53 8.55
CA TRP A 433 15.69 18.31 7.46
C TRP A 433 14.29 18.85 7.80
N TRP A 434 13.40 18.04 8.37
CA TRP A 434 12.06 18.50 8.78
C TRP A 434 12.14 19.59 9.85
N ARG A 435 13.03 19.45 10.84
CA ARG A 435 13.27 20.47 11.87
C ARG A 435 13.77 21.78 11.27
N GLU A 436 14.72 21.72 10.34
CA GLU A 436 15.27 22.90 9.66
C GLU A 436 14.26 23.56 8.74
N ALA A 437 13.45 22.77 8.03
CA ALA A 437 12.41 23.26 7.13
C ALA A 437 11.30 23.96 7.93
N ALA A 438 10.82 23.37 9.02
CA ALA A 438 9.83 23.99 9.91
C ALA A 438 10.35 25.23 10.65
N ALA A 439 11.67 25.34 10.87
CA ALA A 439 12.28 26.54 11.43
C ALA A 439 12.37 27.69 10.42
N GLN A 440 12.41 27.39 9.12
CA GLN A 440 12.50 28.39 8.04
C GLN A 440 11.13 28.78 7.48
N ASP A 441 10.16 27.87 7.50
CA ASP A 441 8.86 28.02 6.88
C ASP A 441 7.73 27.71 7.87
N GLU A 442 6.96 28.74 8.24
CA GLU A 442 5.86 28.63 9.19
C GLU A 442 4.67 27.81 8.65
N GLU A 443 4.58 27.59 7.32
CA GLU A 443 3.55 26.71 6.75
C GLU A 443 3.80 25.24 7.10
N ILE A 444 5.05 24.87 7.39
CA ILE A 444 5.44 23.50 7.71
C ILE A 444 5.22 23.23 9.20
N VAL A 445 4.04 22.72 9.54
CA VAL A 445 3.70 22.27 10.89
C VAL A 445 4.20 20.84 11.13
N LEU A 446 5.13 20.67 12.07
CA LEU A 446 5.60 19.34 12.47
C LEU A 446 4.47 18.54 13.15
N ARG A 447 4.22 17.33 12.65
CA ARG A 447 3.21 16.40 13.20
C ARG A 447 3.88 15.11 13.66
N PRO A 448 4.49 15.10 14.86
CA PRO A 448 5.27 13.95 15.33
C PRO A 448 4.41 12.70 15.63
N GLY A 449 3.09 12.80 15.76
CA GLY A 449 2.20 11.64 15.89
C GLY A 449 2.68 10.61 16.93
N ARG A 450 2.84 9.35 16.49
CA ARG A 450 3.34 8.22 17.29
C ARG A 450 4.83 7.91 17.01
N SER A 451 5.61 8.89 16.56
CA SER A 451 7.01 8.71 16.10
C SER A 451 7.92 8.01 17.11
N LEU A 452 7.81 8.33 18.40
CA LEU A 452 8.59 7.67 19.46
C LEU A 452 8.28 6.17 19.57
N LEU A 453 7.02 5.78 19.37
CA LEU A 453 6.61 4.37 19.46
C LEU A 453 7.15 3.57 18.28
N TRP A 454 7.13 4.15 17.08
CA TRP A 454 7.74 3.55 15.88
C TRP A 454 9.26 3.40 16.03
N ALA A 455 9.96 4.43 16.51
CA ALA A 455 11.39 4.33 16.82
C ALA A 455 11.68 3.24 17.86
N SER A 456 10.81 3.11 18.87
CA SER A 456 10.94 2.13 19.94
C SER A 456 10.70 0.70 19.46
N GLN A 457 9.74 0.49 18.57
CA GLN A 457 9.45 -0.81 17.95
C GLN A 457 10.63 -1.35 17.14
N HIS A 458 11.30 -0.47 16.39
CA HIS A 458 12.42 -0.83 15.51
C HIS A 458 13.81 -0.69 16.16
N GLY A 459 13.90 -0.37 17.44
CA GLY A 459 15.18 -0.34 18.17
C GLY A 459 16.05 0.89 17.91
N GLN A 460 15.48 1.99 17.41
CA GLN A 460 16.22 3.17 16.93
C GLN A 460 16.64 4.11 18.06
N ALA A 461 17.58 3.70 18.91
CA ALA A 461 18.02 4.46 20.10
C ALA A 461 18.49 5.90 19.79
N ASP A 462 19.20 6.11 18.67
CA ASP A 462 19.71 7.43 18.30
C ASP A 462 18.59 8.41 17.94
N VAL A 463 17.48 7.90 17.37
CA VAL A 463 16.28 8.71 17.09
C VAL A 463 15.63 9.20 18.38
N LEU A 464 15.59 8.38 19.45
CA LEU A 464 15.08 8.82 20.75
C LEU A 464 15.92 9.96 21.33
N ARG A 465 17.25 9.88 21.22
CA ARG A 465 18.15 10.96 21.66
C ARG A 465 17.92 12.23 20.85
N TRP A 466 17.74 12.09 19.53
CA TRP A 466 17.43 13.21 18.66
C TRP A 466 16.11 13.89 19.03
N TRP A 467 15.03 13.12 19.27
CA TRP A 467 13.74 13.66 19.67
C TRP A 467 13.82 14.43 21.00
N ASP A 468 14.53 13.91 22.00
CA ASP A 468 14.71 14.61 23.28
C ASP A 468 15.54 15.90 23.13
N ALA A 469 16.59 15.87 22.30
CA ALA A 469 17.41 17.05 21.99
C ALA A 469 16.69 18.08 21.11
N SER A 470 15.72 17.66 20.30
CA SER A 470 15.05 18.52 19.32
C SER A 470 14.18 19.62 19.93
N GLY A 471 13.72 19.43 21.18
CA GLY A 471 12.79 20.34 21.85
C GLY A 471 11.37 20.33 21.28
N ILE A 472 11.06 19.42 20.34
CA ILE A 472 9.73 19.29 19.73
C ILE A 472 8.80 18.57 20.73
N PRO A 473 7.57 19.07 20.97
CA PRO A 473 6.61 18.35 21.81
C PRO A 473 6.21 17.03 21.17
N VAL A 474 6.52 15.90 21.82
CA VAL A 474 6.17 14.57 21.33
C VAL A 474 5.13 13.90 22.23
N ALA A 475 4.11 13.30 21.62
CA ALA A 475 3.08 12.53 22.31
C ALA A 475 3.53 11.09 22.59
N HIS A 476 2.84 10.39 23.50
CA HIS A 476 3.00 8.96 23.80
C HIS A 476 4.35 8.53 24.42
N GLY A 477 5.04 9.42 25.15
CA GLY A 477 6.30 9.06 25.83
C GLY A 477 6.15 8.01 26.95
N ASP A 478 4.95 7.86 27.50
CA ASP A 478 4.56 6.87 28.50
C ASP A 478 4.52 5.44 27.94
N ALA A 479 4.10 5.27 26.69
CA ALA A 479 3.98 3.98 26.05
C ALA A 479 5.30 3.42 25.48
N VAL A 480 6.39 4.21 25.48
CA VAL A 480 7.72 3.80 24.97
C VAL A 480 8.24 2.53 25.66
N ALA A 481 8.19 2.49 27.00
CA ALA A 481 8.67 1.35 27.77
C ALA A 481 7.88 0.06 27.48
N LYS A 482 6.56 0.20 27.28
CA LYS A 482 5.67 -0.91 26.91
C LYS A 482 5.98 -1.45 25.53
N VAL A 483 6.11 -0.58 24.52
CA VAL A 483 6.42 -0.99 23.15
C VAL A 483 7.82 -1.61 23.06
N ALA A 484 8.83 -0.99 23.67
CA ALA A 484 10.19 -1.54 23.69
C ALA A 484 10.24 -2.93 24.36
N SER A 485 9.44 -3.13 25.43
CA SER A 485 9.36 -4.43 26.10
C SER A 485 8.67 -5.50 25.26
N ARG A 486 7.63 -5.13 24.53
CA ARG A 486 6.90 -6.04 23.62
C ARG A 486 7.76 -6.52 22.45
N TRP A 487 8.67 -5.69 21.96
CA TRP A 487 9.52 -5.98 20.79
C TRP A 487 10.95 -6.40 21.13
N GLY A 488 11.29 -6.53 22.42
CA GLY A 488 12.61 -7.03 22.84
C GLY A 488 13.74 -6.00 22.81
N GLN A 489 13.42 -4.71 22.81
CA GLN A 489 14.39 -3.64 22.51
C GLN A 489 15.05 -3.07 23.78
N VAL A 490 16.07 -3.78 24.29
CA VAL A 490 16.81 -3.39 25.51
C VAL A 490 17.53 -2.05 25.35
N GLN A 491 18.14 -1.80 24.19
CA GLN A 491 18.88 -0.55 23.93
C GLN A 491 17.98 0.69 23.96
N VAL A 492 16.73 0.54 23.54
CA VAL A 492 15.71 1.60 23.61
C VAL A 492 15.32 1.87 25.06
N LEU A 493 15.08 0.83 25.86
CA LEU A 493 14.75 0.96 27.28
C LEU A 493 15.86 1.68 28.05
N GLU A 494 17.10 1.26 27.84
CA GLU A 494 18.27 1.89 28.50
C GLU A 494 18.44 3.34 28.05
N THR A 495 18.31 3.63 26.75
CA THR A 495 18.41 5.00 26.25
C THR A 495 17.29 5.89 26.78
N TRP A 496 16.05 5.40 26.80
CA TRP A 496 14.90 6.14 27.31
C TRP A 496 15.02 6.41 28.82
N ARG A 497 15.49 5.42 29.59
CA ARG A 497 15.81 5.56 31.01
C ARG A 497 16.85 6.67 31.22
N ARG A 498 17.95 6.68 30.45
CA ARG A 498 19.01 7.71 30.57
C ARG A 498 18.49 9.11 30.24
N LEU A 499 17.56 9.24 29.29
CA LEU A 499 17.00 10.54 28.88
C LEU A 499 16.01 11.11 29.92
N LYS A 500 15.07 10.30 30.42
CA LYS A 500 14.06 10.76 31.39
C LYS A 500 14.55 10.76 32.83
N GLY A 501 15.53 9.92 33.13
CA GLY A 501 16.03 9.66 34.47
C GLY A 501 15.19 8.59 35.19
N ASP A 502 15.84 7.89 36.13
CA ASP A 502 15.32 6.69 36.79
C ASP A 502 13.96 6.88 37.48
N ASN A 503 13.70 8.06 38.04
CA ASN A 503 12.48 8.34 38.82
C ASN A 503 11.30 8.82 37.98
N LYS A 504 11.51 9.11 36.69
CA LYS A 504 10.48 9.65 35.77
C LYS A 504 10.09 8.64 34.69
N LEU A 505 10.61 7.42 34.77
CA LEU A 505 10.22 6.36 33.86
C LEU A 505 8.80 5.90 34.21
N VAL A 506 7.85 6.19 33.33
CA VAL A 506 6.47 5.71 33.44
C VAL A 506 6.40 4.33 32.78
N PHE A 507 5.91 3.33 33.52
CA PHE A 507 5.68 1.99 33.01
C PHE A 507 4.50 1.33 33.72
N ASP A 508 3.83 0.42 33.01
CA ASP A 508 2.68 -0.36 33.46
C ASP A 508 3.13 -1.81 33.74
N PRO A 509 2.60 -2.53 34.73
CA PRO A 509 2.76 -3.99 34.89
C PRO A 509 2.68 -4.81 33.59
N GLU A 510 1.92 -4.35 32.59
CA GLU A 510 1.86 -4.96 31.25
C GLU A 510 3.21 -5.10 30.52
N VAL A 511 4.27 -4.38 30.93
CA VAL A 511 5.61 -4.51 30.33
C VAL A 511 6.20 -5.91 30.54
N LEU A 512 5.91 -6.54 31.69
CA LEU A 512 6.36 -7.90 32.01
C LEU A 512 5.51 -8.96 31.30
N LEU A 513 4.21 -8.70 31.14
CA LEU A 513 3.30 -9.57 30.39
C LEU A 513 3.71 -9.64 28.92
N SER A 514 3.89 -8.47 28.31
CA SER A 514 4.24 -8.36 26.89
C SER A 514 5.58 -9.03 26.58
N SER A 515 6.59 -8.84 27.43
CA SER A 515 7.91 -9.47 27.27
C SER A 515 7.87 -10.99 27.52
N THR A 516 6.98 -11.46 28.40
CA THR A 516 6.79 -12.90 28.66
C THR A 516 6.10 -13.61 27.49
N ILE A 517 5.01 -13.05 26.95
CA ILE A 517 4.27 -13.62 25.80
C ILE A 517 5.18 -13.83 24.58
N HIS A 518 6.06 -12.84 24.31
CA HIS A 518 6.97 -12.85 23.16
C HIS A 518 8.35 -13.47 23.47
N GLN A 519 8.54 -14.01 24.68
CA GLN A 519 9.77 -14.67 25.14
C GLN A 519 11.05 -13.80 25.10
N HIS A 520 10.93 -12.49 25.35
CA HIS A 520 12.06 -11.55 25.38
C HIS A 520 12.79 -11.57 26.73
N VAL A 521 13.64 -12.59 26.93
CA VAL A 521 14.39 -12.78 28.19
C VAL A 521 15.33 -11.61 28.52
N ASP A 522 15.96 -11.01 27.51
CA ASP A 522 16.92 -9.92 27.74
C ASP A 522 16.22 -8.66 28.30
N VAL A 523 14.96 -8.44 27.91
CA VAL A 523 14.10 -7.38 28.46
C VAL A 523 13.69 -7.71 29.89
N LEU A 524 13.32 -8.97 30.19
CA LEU A 524 13.00 -9.40 31.55
C LEU A 524 14.20 -9.24 32.49
N GLU A 525 15.41 -9.60 32.02
CA GLU A 525 16.64 -9.39 32.76
C GLU A 525 16.92 -7.89 32.97
N TRP A 526 16.68 -7.06 31.96
CA TRP A 526 16.80 -5.60 32.10
C TRP A 526 15.84 -5.05 33.16
N TRP A 527 14.56 -5.44 33.15
CA TRP A 527 13.59 -5.03 34.18
C TRP A 527 13.96 -5.53 35.58
N ARG A 528 14.51 -6.73 35.70
CA ARG A 528 15.04 -7.24 36.99
C ARG A 528 16.19 -6.37 37.49
N LYS A 529 17.18 -6.09 36.64
CA LYS A 529 18.33 -5.23 36.99
C LYS A 529 17.86 -3.81 37.33
N PHE A 530 16.86 -3.30 36.63
CA PHE A 530 16.22 -2.02 36.93
C PHE A 530 15.54 -2.04 38.30
N ALA A 531 14.76 -3.07 38.62
CA ALA A 531 14.11 -3.21 39.92
C ALA A 531 15.12 -3.25 41.08
N HIS A 532 16.23 -3.96 40.89
CA HIS A 532 17.29 -4.11 41.88
C HIS A 532 18.26 -2.93 41.96
N GLY A 533 18.21 -1.98 41.02
CA GLY A 533 19.15 -0.87 40.94
C GLY A 533 20.56 -1.27 40.49
N GLU A 534 20.69 -2.40 39.77
CA GLU A 534 21.96 -2.97 39.28
C GLU A 534 22.39 -2.39 37.93
N LEU A 535 21.53 -1.61 37.27
CA LEU A 535 21.88 -0.99 36.00
C LEU A 535 22.85 0.18 36.21
N GLU A 536 23.66 0.44 35.18
CA GLU A 536 24.65 1.54 35.19
C GLU A 536 23.97 2.88 35.54
N GLY A 537 24.58 3.63 36.45
CA GLY A 537 24.11 4.95 36.89
C GLY A 537 22.99 4.96 37.94
N MET A 538 22.51 3.80 38.41
CA MET A 538 21.41 3.71 39.38
C MET A 538 21.88 3.73 40.85
N ASP A 539 23.18 3.50 41.11
CA ASP A 539 23.81 3.48 42.44
C ASP A 539 23.03 2.67 43.50
N GLY A 540 22.36 1.58 43.10
CA GLY A 540 21.56 0.72 44.00
C GLY A 540 20.19 1.28 44.38
N ARG A 541 19.69 2.33 43.69
CA ARG A 541 18.32 2.82 43.87
C ARG A 541 17.33 1.79 43.33
N LYS A 542 16.56 1.16 44.23
CA LYS A 542 15.57 0.15 43.85
C LYS A 542 14.29 0.81 43.35
N GLN A 543 13.68 0.21 42.33
CA GLN A 543 12.38 0.59 41.80
C GLN A 543 11.42 -0.59 41.88
N SER A 544 10.19 -0.34 42.30
CA SER A 544 9.19 -1.40 42.49
C SER A 544 8.49 -1.72 41.17
N VAL A 545 8.86 -2.83 40.53
CA VAL A 545 8.18 -3.31 39.31
C VAL A 545 7.14 -4.34 39.70
N GLU A 546 5.86 -3.98 39.59
CA GLU A 546 4.73 -4.80 39.99
C GLU A 546 4.36 -5.87 38.95
N PHE A 547 4.03 -7.08 39.41
CA PHE A 547 3.42 -8.13 38.60
C PHE A 547 2.44 -8.98 39.41
N ARG A 548 1.51 -9.66 38.72
CA ARG A 548 0.60 -10.64 39.31
C ARG A 548 0.92 -12.02 38.77
N THR A 549 1.00 -13.01 39.66
CA THR A 549 1.38 -14.38 39.31
C THR A 549 0.41 -15.00 38.31
N CYS A 550 -0.90 -14.79 38.49
CA CYS A 550 -1.94 -15.28 37.56
C CYS A 550 -1.79 -14.72 36.14
N ASN A 551 -1.48 -13.43 35.99
CA ASN A 551 -1.35 -12.80 34.67
C ASN A 551 -0.08 -13.29 33.95
N ILE A 552 1.01 -13.54 34.69
CA ILE A 552 2.25 -14.06 34.12
C ILE A 552 2.07 -15.53 33.70
N GLU A 553 1.30 -16.31 34.43
CA GLU A 553 0.98 -17.69 34.05
C GLU A 553 0.10 -17.75 32.80
N GLU A 554 -0.96 -16.93 32.74
CA GLU A 554 -1.77 -16.74 31.52
C GLU A 554 -0.88 -16.31 30.34
N ALA A 555 0.03 -15.36 30.55
CA ALA A 555 1.00 -14.93 29.54
C ALA A 555 1.99 -16.03 29.10
N LEU A 556 2.32 -17.00 29.98
CA LEU A 556 3.15 -18.15 29.65
C LEU A 556 2.35 -19.22 28.88
N GLU A 557 1.07 -19.38 29.17
CA GLU A 557 0.16 -20.25 28.41
C GLU A 557 -0.10 -19.68 27.00
N ASP A 558 -0.28 -18.37 26.89
CA ASP A 558 -0.47 -17.63 25.63
C ASP A 558 0.85 -17.33 24.88
N SER A 559 1.99 -17.79 25.40
CA SER A 559 3.30 -17.48 24.81
C SER A 559 3.48 -18.11 23.42
N ILE A 560 4.09 -17.36 22.52
CA ILE A 560 4.27 -17.76 21.12
C ILE A 560 5.49 -18.70 21.04
N GLY A 561 5.29 -20.00 20.78
CA GLY A 561 6.36 -20.99 20.53
C GLY A 561 6.10 -22.37 21.15
N ASP A 562 6.97 -23.35 20.88
CA ASP A 562 6.86 -24.70 21.46
C ASP A 562 7.03 -24.65 22.99
N SER A 563 6.10 -25.27 23.72
CA SER A 563 6.02 -25.27 25.19
C SER A 563 7.28 -25.81 25.89
N ASP A 564 8.01 -26.73 25.23
CA ASP A 564 9.23 -27.36 25.76
C ASP A 564 10.48 -26.48 25.68
N GLN A 565 10.49 -25.46 24.82
CA GLN A 565 11.63 -24.55 24.62
C GLN A 565 11.40 -23.14 25.20
N ASN A 566 10.36 -22.97 26.03
CA ASN A 566 9.96 -21.66 26.52
C ASN A 566 11.03 -21.03 27.42
N ARG A 567 11.82 -20.09 26.85
CA ARG A 567 12.96 -19.45 27.53
C ARG A 567 12.49 -18.54 28.66
N ALA A 568 11.35 -17.88 28.49
CA ALA A 568 10.74 -17.05 29.52
C ALA A 568 10.30 -17.89 30.72
N ARG A 569 9.75 -19.09 30.49
CA ARG A 569 9.38 -20.01 31.58
C ARG A 569 10.56 -20.42 32.44
N LYS A 570 11.72 -20.72 31.82
CA LYS A 570 12.97 -21.03 32.55
C LYS A 570 13.47 -19.84 33.35
N TRP A 571 13.40 -18.64 32.78
CA TRP A 571 13.79 -17.41 33.48
C TRP A 571 12.89 -17.13 34.68
N TRP A 572 11.57 -17.24 34.51
CA TRP A 572 10.60 -17.07 35.60
C TRP A 572 10.74 -18.13 36.69
N ALA A 573 11.03 -19.38 36.34
CA ALA A 573 11.32 -20.44 37.32
C ALA A 573 12.59 -20.16 38.14
N GLN A 574 13.55 -19.43 37.58
CA GLN A 574 14.79 -19.08 38.27
C GLN A 574 14.65 -17.85 39.19
N TYR A 575 13.80 -16.88 38.82
CA TYR A 575 13.79 -15.55 39.45
C TYR A 575 12.44 -15.03 39.96
N GLY A 576 11.29 -15.71 39.74
CA GLY A 576 10.01 -15.11 40.15
C GLY A 576 8.75 -15.98 40.25
N LEU A 577 8.75 -17.25 39.84
CA LEU A 577 7.55 -18.10 39.86
C LEU A 577 7.82 -19.41 40.60
N ASP A 578 7.27 -19.51 41.81
CA ASP A 578 7.15 -20.77 42.54
C ASP A 578 5.79 -21.39 42.19
N LEU A 579 5.77 -22.29 41.20
CA LEU A 579 4.57 -22.89 40.58
C LEU A 579 3.75 -23.80 41.53
N GLY A 580 4.13 -23.89 42.82
CA GLY A 580 3.50 -24.74 43.83
C GLY A 580 2.59 -24.03 44.84
N MET A 581 2.30 -22.73 44.66
CA MET A 581 1.57 -21.94 45.67
C MET A 581 0.04 -22.02 45.56
N ARG A 582 -0.64 -21.83 46.69
CA ARG A 582 -2.11 -21.97 46.83
C ARG A 582 -2.87 -20.83 46.13
N ASN A 583 -4.09 -21.13 45.68
CA ASN A 583 -4.99 -20.25 44.89
C ASN A 583 -5.23 -18.82 45.45
N GLU A 584 -5.01 -18.56 46.73
CA GLU A 584 -5.21 -17.23 47.34
C GLU A 584 -4.01 -16.30 47.17
N GLU A 585 -2.80 -16.85 47.11
CA GLU A 585 -1.54 -16.10 46.88
C GLU A 585 -1.32 -15.78 45.40
N TRP A 586 -2.13 -16.40 44.52
CA TRP A 586 -2.11 -16.21 43.07
C TRP A 586 -2.64 -14.85 42.62
N LEU A 587 -3.57 -14.26 43.39
CA LEU A 587 -4.21 -12.97 43.08
C LEU A 587 -3.45 -11.77 43.66
N GLN A 588 -2.41 -12.01 44.48
CA GLN A 588 -1.65 -10.94 45.12
C GLN A 588 -0.67 -10.28 44.15
N THR A 589 -0.51 -8.96 44.30
CA THR A 589 0.48 -8.17 43.55
C THR A 589 1.85 -8.35 44.19
N ARG A 590 2.85 -8.70 43.38
CA ARG A 590 4.24 -8.96 43.77
C ARG A 590 5.18 -7.97 43.08
N TYR A 591 6.40 -7.90 43.57
CA TYR A 591 7.45 -7.02 43.05
C TYR A 591 8.66 -7.85 42.61
N LEU A 592 9.28 -7.47 41.49
CA LEU A 592 10.50 -8.11 40.97
C LEU A 592 11.72 -7.89 41.87
#